data_AF-A0A7L0XJB9-F1
#
_entry.id   AF-A0A7L0XJB9-F1
#
_cell.length_a   1.000
_cell.length_b   1.000
_cell.length_c   1.000
_cell.angle_alpha   90.00
_cell.angle_beta   90.00
_cell.angle_gamma   90.00
#
_symmetry.space_group_name_H-M   'P 1'
#
loop_
_entity.id
_entity.type
_entity.pdbx_description
1 polymer ?
#
loop_
_entity_poly.entity_id
_entity_poly.type
_entity_poly.pdbx_seq_one_letter_code
_entity_poly.pdbx_strand_id
1 'polypeptide(L)'
;AVDALKQLYLEFPQLYNSSIVCSFMPDVVYKMRRADRNVVTALTHRPWHLSYLGDGTRRFSSFWKHYLHVGMDIVLDWSLHSFLWRLCGVSAFLIQKNFVSQDYVSHWSSKGIQVVPWTVNTFAEKSYYEDVLECTYITDSLVEDCDPHY
;
A
#
# COMPACT_ATOMS: atom_id res chain seq x y z
N ALA A 1 14.05 -1.94 13.43
CA ALA A 1 13.49 -2.38 12.14
C ALA A 1 14.32 -1.85 10.97
N VAL A 2 14.40 -0.53 10.76
CA VAL A 2 15.15 0.07 9.63
C VAL A 2 16.63 -0.30 9.64
N ASP A 3 17.31 -0.31 10.79
CA ASP A 3 18.73 -0.65 10.85
C ASP A 3 19.00 -2.11 10.42
N ALA A 4 18.12 -3.03 10.80
CA ALA A 4 18.20 -4.43 10.40
C ALA A 4 17.95 -4.59 8.89
N LEU A 5 16.95 -3.88 8.33
CA LEU A 5 16.72 -3.86 6.88
C LEU A 5 17.92 -3.29 6.13
N LYS A 6 18.51 -2.20 6.63
CA LYS A 6 19.71 -1.63 6.04
C LYS A 6 20.87 -2.62 6.05
N GLN A 7 21.10 -3.31 7.16
CA GLN A 7 22.13 -4.36 7.24
C GLN A 7 21.87 -5.47 6.22
N LEU A 8 20.62 -5.91 6.07
CA LEU A 8 20.25 -6.93 5.09
C LEU A 8 20.57 -6.51 3.65
N TYR A 9 20.27 -5.27 3.27
CA TYR A 9 20.59 -4.76 1.93
C TYR A 9 22.10 -4.61 1.70
N LEU A 10 22.87 -4.26 2.74
CA LEU A 10 24.33 -4.23 2.66
C LEU A 10 24.95 -5.62 2.53
N GLU A 11 24.36 -6.62 3.21
CA GLU A 11 24.79 -8.01 3.14
C GLU A 11 24.40 -8.67 1.80
N PHE A 12 23.25 -8.29 1.24
CA PHE A 12 22.72 -8.83 0.00
C PHE A 12 22.40 -7.73 -1.03
N PRO A 13 23.40 -7.14 -1.71
CA PRO A 13 23.19 -6.04 -2.64
C PRO A 13 22.26 -6.34 -3.83
N GLN A 14 22.02 -7.60 -4.18
CA GLN A 14 21.01 -7.94 -5.19
C GLN A 14 19.61 -7.41 -4.85
N LEU A 15 19.30 -7.22 -3.56
CA LEU A 15 18.00 -6.74 -3.08
C LEU A 15 17.67 -5.33 -3.57
N TYR A 16 18.66 -4.49 -3.87
CA TYR A 16 18.42 -3.16 -4.45
C TYR A 16 17.70 -3.22 -5.80
N ASN A 17 17.86 -4.33 -6.55
CA ASN A 17 17.25 -4.51 -7.87
C ASN A 17 16.07 -5.48 -7.89
N SER A 18 15.89 -6.27 -6.83
CA SER A 18 14.91 -7.37 -6.79
C SER A 18 13.91 -7.26 -5.65
N SER A 19 13.90 -6.17 -4.88
CA SER A 19 13.02 -6.03 -3.73
C SER A 19 12.55 -4.59 -3.51
N ILE A 20 11.49 -4.48 -2.72
CA ILE A 20 10.86 -3.22 -2.34
C ILE A 20 10.49 -3.26 -0.87
N VAL A 21 10.68 -2.15 -0.16
CA VAL A 21 10.24 -2.01 1.24
C VAL A 21 8.91 -1.26 1.28
N CYS A 22 7.85 -1.94 1.70
CA CYS A 22 6.51 -1.35 1.86
C CYS A 22 6.03 -1.41 3.31
N SER A 23 5.17 -0.47 3.71
CA SER A 23 4.55 -0.46 5.04
C SER A 23 3.26 0.35 5.09
N PHE A 24 2.35 -0.05 5.99
CA PHE A 24 1.21 0.77 6.41
C PHE A 24 1.63 2.00 7.22
N MET A 25 2.85 2.01 7.75
CA MET A 25 3.37 3.10 8.60
C MET A 25 4.28 4.01 7.77
N PRO A 26 3.86 5.26 7.44
CA PRO A 26 4.69 6.18 6.66
C PRO A 26 6.04 6.49 7.32
N ASP A 27 6.09 6.48 8.65
CA ASP A 27 7.33 6.67 9.42
C ASP A 27 8.41 5.63 9.08
N VAL A 28 8.03 4.36 8.88
CA VAL A 28 8.96 3.29 8.51
C VAL A 28 9.53 3.54 7.11
N VAL A 29 8.65 3.89 6.17
CA VAL A 29 9.02 4.20 4.78
C VAL A 29 9.97 5.40 4.72
N TYR A 30 9.63 6.48 5.42
CA TYR A 30 10.46 7.68 5.51
C TYR A 30 11.82 7.40 6.13
N LYS A 31 11.87 6.68 7.27
CA LYS A 31 13.13 6.33 7.92
C LYS A 31 13.99 5.42 7.05
N MET A 32 13.39 4.46 6.32
CA MET A 32 14.10 3.61 5.37
C MET A 32 14.72 4.44 4.25
N ARG A 33 13.93 5.31 3.61
CA ARG A 33 14.41 6.20 2.54
C ARG A 33 15.52 7.13 2.99
N ARG A 34 15.45 7.61 4.24
CA ARG A 34 16.49 8.46 4.83
C ARG A 34 17.77 7.67 5.14
N ALA A 35 17.63 6.42 5.57
CA ALA A 35 18.76 5.55 5.91
C ALA A 35 19.51 5.05 4.67
N ASP A 36 18.80 4.84 3.56
CA ASP A 36 19.34 4.43 2.27
C ASP A 36 18.42 4.89 1.11
N ARG A 37 18.98 5.70 0.20
CA ARG A 37 18.25 6.26 -0.96
C ARG A 37 18.22 5.33 -2.18
N ASN A 38 18.96 4.23 -2.16
CA ASN A 38 18.95 3.26 -3.26
C ASN A 38 17.82 2.23 -3.08
N VAL A 39 17.27 2.12 -1.87
CA VAL A 39 16.14 1.23 -1.60
C VAL A 39 14.86 1.80 -2.20
N VAL A 40 14.19 0.98 -3.00
CA VAL A 40 12.85 1.26 -3.52
C VAL A 40 11.86 1.09 -2.38
N THR A 41 10.99 2.09 -2.21
CA THR A 41 10.00 2.10 -1.13
C THR A 41 8.59 2.29 -1.64
N ALA A 42 7.62 1.78 -0.89
CA ALA A 42 6.20 1.95 -1.19
C ALA A 42 5.37 2.18 0.07
N LEU A 43 4.24 2.85 -0.11
CA LEU A 43 3.26 3.05 0.95
C LEU A 43 2.13 2.04 0.77
N THR A 44 1.84 1.28 1.82
CA THR A 44 0.68 0.38 1.86
C THR A 44 -0.48 1.12 2.49
N HIS A 45 -1.65 1.07 1.86
CA HIS A 45 -2.83 1.79 2.32
C HIS A 45 -4.10 0.97 2.17
N ARG A 46 -4.93 1.02 3.21
CA ARG A 46 -6.30 0.55 3.18
C ARG A 46 -7.15 1.70 3.74
N PRO A 47 -8.06 2.29 2.95
CA PRO A 47 -8.99 3.26 3.49
C PRO A 47 -9.71 2.69 4.71
N TRP A 48 -9.92 3.52 5.73
CA TRP A 48 -10.60 3.14 6.97
C TRP A 48 -9.87 2.09 7.85
N HIS A 49 -8.58 1.85 7.62
CA HIS A 49 -7.81 0.83 8.35
C HIS A 49 -7.82 1.02 9.87
N LEU A 50 -7.82 2.26 10.36
CA LEU A 50 -7.77 2.55 11.80
C LEU A 50 -9.12 2.33 12.48
N SER A 51 -10.22 2.67 11.82
CA SER A 51 -11.58 2.59 12.40
C SER A 51 -12.32 1.30 12.09
N TYR A 52 -11.99 0.59 11.01
CA TYR A 52 -12.67 -0.64 10.60
C TYR A 52 -11.70 -1.82 10.38
N LEU A 53 -12.21 -3.02 10.65
CA LEU A 53 -11.58 -4.28 10.24
C LEU A 53 -11.76 -4.50 8.73
N GLY A 54 -11.05 -5.47 8.15
CA GLY A 54 -11.10 -5.68 6.69
C GLY A 54 -12.48 -6.10 6.18
N ASP A 55 -13.30 -6.72 7.04
CA ASP A 55 -14.70 -7.09 6.77
C ASP A 55 -15.70 -5.93 6.92
N GLY A 56 -15.22 -4.72 7.24
CA GLY A 56 -16.06 -3.54 7.45
C GLY A 56 -16.72 -3.47 8.83
N THR A 57 -16.40 -4.36 9.76
CA THR A 57 -16.84 -4.23 11.16
C THR A 57 -16.07 -3.13 11.89
N ARG A 58 -16.72 -2.45 12.84
CA ARG A 58 -16.08 -1.39 13.63
C ARG A 58 -15.00 -1.99 14.52
N ARG A 59 -13.79 -1.44 14.46
CA ARG A 59 -12.67 -1.89 15.31
C ARG A 59 -12.91 -1.61 16.79
N PHE A 60 -13.67 -0.57 17.11
CA PHE A 60 -13.95 -0.15 18.49
C PHE A 60 -15.45 -0.16 18.77
N SER A 61 -15.85 -0.76 19.90
CA SER A 61 -17.23 -0.72 20.39
C SER A 61 -17.61 0.64 21.00
N SER A 62 -16.63 1.37 21.55
CA SER A 62 -16.86 2.68 22.15
C SER A 62 -17.08 3.76 21.09
N PHE A 63 -18.24 4.42 21.11
CA PHE A 63 -18.61 5.46 20.14
C PHE A 63 -17.54 6.55 19.95
N TRP A 64 -17.06 7.16 21.04
CA TRP A 64 -16.08 8.24 20.94
C TRP A 64 -14.73 7.77 20.35
N LYS A 65 -14.25 6.58 20.76
CA LYS A 65 -13.03 6.00 20.19
C LYS A 65 -13.18 5.72 18.70
N HIS A 66 -14.33 5.18 18.28
CA HIS A 66 -14.63 4.92 16.88
C HIS A 66 -14.55 6.19 16.04
N TYR A 67 -15.29 7.24 16.42
CA TYR A 67 -15.30 8.49 15.66
C TYR A 67 -13.95 9.23 15.67
N LEU A 68 -13.17 9.11 16.74
CA LEU A 68 -11.80 9.62 16.76
C LEU A 68 -10.96 8.94 15.67
N HIS A 69 -11.02 7.60 15.57
CA HIS A 69 -10.26 6.86 14.55
C HIS A 69 -10.79 7.08 13.13
N VAL A 70 -12.10 7.29 12.96
CA VAL A 70 -12.67 7.73 11.67
C VAL A 70 -12.07 9.06 11.23
N GLY A 71 -11.96 10.02 12.16
CA GLY A 71 -11.28 11.29 11.89
C GLY A 71 -9.80 11.09 11.53
N MET A 72 -9.10 10.20 12.23
CA MET A 72 -7.71 9.87 11.93
C MET A 72 -7.54 9.20 10.55
N ASP A 73 -8.46 8.32 10.15
CA ASP A 73 -8.45 7.71 8.82
C ASP A 73 -8.59 8.76 7.72
N ILE A 74 -9.50 9.73 7.88
CA ILE A 74 -9.68 10.83 6.91
C ILE A 74 -8.39 11.66 6.80
N VAL A 75 -7.79 12.01 7.95
CA VAL A 75 -6.53 12.78 7.98
C VAL A 75 -5.39 12.00 7.34
N LEU A 76 -5.29 10.70 7.62
CA LEU A 76 -4.25 9.83 7.06
C LEU A 76 -4.40 9.68 5.56
N ASP A 77 -5.61 9.38 5.09
CA ASP A 77 -5.92 9.25 3.66
C ASP A 77 -5.60 10.54 2.90
N TRP A 78 -6.08 11.68 3.41
CA TRP A 78 -5.75 12.99 2.84
C TRP A 78 -4.23 13.24 2.83
N SER A 79 -3.52 12.92 3.91
CA SER A 79 -2.08 13.13 4.01
C SER A 79 -1.30 12.26 3.02
N LEU A 80 -1.71 11.01 2.84
CA LEU A 80 -1.14 10.05 1.89
C LEU A 80 -1.21 10.57 0.46
N HIS A 81 -2.38 11.05 0.06
CA HIS A 81 -2.62 11.56 -1.29
C HIS A 81 -2.05 12.98 -1.51
N SER A 82 -1.95 13.80 -0.46
CA SER A 82 -1.51 15.18 -0.59
C SER A 82 0.01 15.34 -0.61
N PHE A 83 0.73 14.79 0.38
CA PHE A 83 2.16 15.08 0.54
C PHE A 83 3.03 13.93 1.03
N LEU A 84 2.49 12.95 1.75
CA LEU A 84 3.32 11.89 2.35
C LEU A 84 4.06 11.07 1.30
N TRP A 85 3.48 10.88 0.12
CA TRP A 85 4.15 10.19 -0.99
C TRP A 85 5.45 10.89 -1.42
N ARG A 86 5.44 12.23 -1.49
CA ARG A 86 6.64 13.03 -1.80
C ARG A 86 7.64 12.98 -0.66
N LEU A 87 7.15 13.13 0.57
CA LEU A 87 7.99 13.14 1.76
C LEU A 87 8.69 11.80 1.97
N CYS A 88 7.98 10.69 1.75
CA CYS A 88 8.52 9.34 1.85
C CYS A 88 9.34 8.92 0.62
N GLY A 89 9.21 9.65 -0.50
CA GLY A 89 9.93 9.39 -1.74
C GLY A 89 9.61 8.01 -2.32
N VAL A 90 8.32 7.63 -2.36
CA VAL A 90 7.89 6.30 -2.79
C VAL A 90 7.86 6.16 -4.30
N SER A 91 8.09 4.93 -4.76
CA SER A 91 7.97 4.53 -6.17
C SER A 91 6.65 3.80 -6.46
N ALA A 92 5.99 3.27 -5.44
CA ALA A 92 4.70 2.59 -5.59
C ALA A 92 3.73 2.87 -4.43
N PHE A 93 2.44 2.72 -4.72
CA PHE A 93 1.34 2.70 -3.77
C PHE A 93 0.67 1.32 -3.79
N LEU A 94 0.75 0.62 -2.67
CA LEU A 94 0.06 -0.65 -2.47
C LEU A 94 -1.30 -0.35 -1.84
N ILE A 95 -2.38 -0.40 -2.61
CA ILE A 95 -3.71 0.02 -2.16
C ILE A 95 -4.72 -1.13 -2.18
N GLN A 96 -5.66 -1.12 -1.25
CA GLN A 96 -6.74 -2.10 -1.26
C GLN A 96 -7.53 -2.06 -2.59
N LYS A 97 -7.72 -3.22 -3.22
CA LYS A 97 -8.30 -3.39 -4.56
C LYS A 97 -9.59 -2.59 -4.79
N ASN A 98 -10.50 -2.59 -3.82
CA ASN A 98 -11.83 -1.96 -3.93
C ASN A 98 -11.79 -0.42 -4.07
N PHE A 99 -10.63 0.20 -3.91
CA PHE A 99 -10.44 1.65 -3.98
C PHE A 99 -9.63 2.09 -5.20
N VAL A 100 -9.50 1.22 -6.20
CA VAL A 100 -8.72 1.47 -7.41
C VAL A 100 -9.64 1.66 -8.61
N SER A 101 -9.45 2.76 -9.33
CA SER A 101 -10.10 3.06 -10.60
C SER A 101 -9.06 3.42 -11.66
N GLN A 102 -9.46 3.45 -12.95
CA GLN A 102 -8.56 3.86 -14.04
C GLN A 102 -7.99 5.26 -13.83
N ASP A 103 -8.82 6.19 -13.36
CA ASP A 103 -8.40 7.56 -13.05
C ASP A 103 -7.38 7.59 -11.92
N TYR A 104 -7.54 6.73 -10.91
CA TYR A 104 -6.60 6.61 -9.80
C TYR A 104 -5.23 6.11 -10.29
N VAL A 105 -5.21 5.05 -11.11
CA VAL A 105 -3.99 4.52 -11.74
C VAL A 105 -3.31 5.60 -12.58
N SER A 106 -4.07 6.25 -13.46
CA SER A 106 -3.57 7.31 -14.35
C SER A 106 -3.01 8.52 -13.58
N HIS A 107 -3.70 8.91 -12.49
CA HIS A 107 -3.29 10.01 -11.63
C HIS A 107 -1.91 9.76 -10.99
N TRP A 108 -1.64 8.55 -10.52
CA TRP A 108 -0.36 8.21 -9.91
C TRP A 108 0.72 7.92 -10.95
N SER A 109 0.37 7.28 -12.06
CA SER A 109 1.27 7.04 -13.18
C SER A 109 1.82 8.35 -13.75
N SER A 110 0.99 9.40 -13.86
CA SER A 110 1.45 10.76 -14.26
C SER A 110 2.50 11.38 -13.33
N LYS A 111 2.65 10.84 -12.11
CA LYS A 111 3.65 11.26 -11.11
C LYS A 111 4.83 10.30 -11.03
N GLY A 112 4.91 9.30 -11.91
CA GLY A 112 5.92 8.24 -11.90
C GLY A 112 5.75 7.24 -10.75
N ILE A 113 4.54 7.11 -10.20
CA ILE A 113 4.25 6.19 -9.10
C ILE A 113 3.36 5.06 -9.59
N GLN A 114 3.78 3.82 -9.36
CA GLN A 114 3.01 2.64 -9.72
C GLN A 114 1.93 2.35 -8.67
N VAL A 115 0.73 2.01 -9.11
CA VAL A 115 -0.35 1.53 -8.23
C VAL A 115 -0.36 0.01 -8.28
N VAL A 116 -0.32 -0.62 -7.10
CA VAL A 116 -0.33 -2.08 -6.96
C VAL A 116 -1.49 -2.49 -6.05
N PRO A 117 -2.62 -2.94 -6.61
CA PRO A 117 -3.79 -3.34 -5.84
C PRO A 117 -3.55 -4.63 -5.05
N TRP A 118 -4.11 -4.73 -3.85
CA TRP A 118 -4.08 -5.96 -3.04
C TRP A 118 -5.41 -6.20 -2.31
N THR A 119 -5.84 -7.43 -2.03
CA THR A 119 -5.38 -8.69 -2.60
C THR A 119 -6.39 -9.18 -3.64
N VAL A 120 -5.94 -9.32 -4.87
CA VAL A 120 -6.74 -9.66 -6.05
C VAL A 120 -6.73 -11.17 -6.21
N ASN A 121 -7.85 -11.85 -5.98
CA ASN A 121 -7.85 -13.30 -5.77
C ASN A 121 -8.67 -14.08 -6.78
N THR A 122 -9.65 -13.48 -7.46
CA THR A 122 -10.44 -14.18 -8.48
C THR A 122 -9.90 -13.95 -9.88
N PHE A 123 -10.07 -14.93 -10.77
CA PHE A 123 -9.70 -14.81 -12.19
C PHE A 123 -10.31 -13.56 -12.84
N ALA A 124 -11.59 -13.29 -12.58
CA ALA A 124 -12.26 -12.12 -13.12
C ALA A 124 -11.64 -10.80 -12.64
N GLU A 125 -11.26 -10.71 -11.35
CA GLU A 125 -10.56 -9.53 -10.85
C GLU A 125 -9.17 -9.41 -11.46
N LYS A 126 -8.40 -10.50 -11.56
CA LYS A 126 -7.05 -10.51 -12.17
C LYS A 126 -7.10 -9.99 -13.61
N SER A 127 -7.98 -10.55 -14.44
CA SER A 127 -8.18 -10.08 -15.82
C SER A 127 -8.61 -8.62 -15.87
N TYR A 128 -9.47 -8.16 -14.94
CA TYR A 128 -9.85 -6.75 -14.88
C TYR A 128 -8.65 -5.83 -14.56
N TYR A 129 -7.79 -6.21 -13.60
CA TYR A 129 -6.62 -5.41 -13.27
C TYR A 129 -5.55 -5.40 -14.38
N GLU A 130 -5.38 -6.51 -15.09
CA GLU A 130 -4.43 -6.65 -16.21
C GLU A 130 -4.94 -5.99 -17.49
N ASP A 131 -6.13 -6.37 -17.95
CA ASP A 131 -6.62 -6.02 -19.28
C ASP A 131 -7.33 -4.66 -19.32
N VAL A 132 -7.93 -4.24 -18.20
CA VAL A 132 -8.70 -2.98 -18.13
C VAL A 132 -7.92 -1.91 -17.40
N LEU A 133 -7.43 -2.21 -16.19
CA LEU A 133 -6.70 -1.22 -15.39
C LEU A 133 -5.21 -1.09 -15.73
N GLU A 134 -4.69 -2.02 -16.52
CA GLU A 134 -3.28 -2.06 -16.96
C GLU A 134 -2.29 -1.90 -15.79
N CYS A 135 -2.56 -2.55 -14.66
CA CYS A 135 -1.72 -2.46 -13.46
C CYS A 135 -1.42 -3.83 -12.84
N THR A 136 -0.23 -3.95 -12.26
CA THR A 136 0.19 -5.15 -11.49
C THR A 136 -0.58 -5.24 -10.19
N TYR A 137 -0.85 -6.45 -9.70
CA TYR A 137 -1.55 -6.70 -8.44
C TYR A 137 -0.79 -7.69 -7.56
N ILE A 138 -1.17 -7.74 -6.28
CA ILE A 138 -0.76 -8.78 -5.33
C ILE A 138 -1.92 -9.76 -5.17
N THR A 139 -1.61 -11.05 -5.20
CA THR A 139 -2.57 -12.15 -5.09
C THR A 139 -2.08 -13.21 -4.10
N ASP A 140 -3.01 -13.87 -3.41
CA ASP A 140 -2.70 -15.02 -2.55
C ASP A 140 -2.50 -16.31 -3.37
N SER A 141 -3.09 -16.38 -4.56
CA SER A 141 -3.06 -17.55 -5.44
C SER A 141 -2.90 -17.14 -6.89
N LEU A 142 -1.93 -17.73 -7.59
CA LEU A 142 -1.72 -17.46 -9.01
C LEU A 142 -2.80 -18.12 -9.89
N VAL A 143 -3.26 -19.31 -9.51
CA VAL A 143 -4.07 -20.18 -10.37
C VAL A 143 -5.53 -20.25 -9.92
N GLU A 144 -5.75 -20.53 -8.64
CA GLU A 144 -7.08 -20.78 -8.09
C GLU A 144 -7.71 -19.50 -7.54
N ASP A 145 -9.03 -19.43 -7.60
CA ASP A 145 -9.80 -18.42 -6.89
C ASP A 145 -9.78 -18.72 -5.39
N CYS A 146 -9.57 -17.69 -4.58
CA CYS A 146 -9.59 -17.81 -3.14
C CYS A 146 -10.35 -16.65 -2.48
N ASP A 147 -10.94 -16.94 -1.32
CA ASP A 147 -11.66 -15.92 -0.58
C ASP A 147 -10.68 -14.88 -0.01
N PRO A 148 -11.08 -13.60 0.04
CA PRO A 148 -10.25 -12.57 0.65
C PRO A 148 -10.06 -12.84 2.14
N HIS A 149 -8.80 -12.85 2.57
CA HIS A 149 -8.43 -12.85 3.98
C HIS A 149 -8.31 -11.39 4.47
N TYR A 150 -9.21 -10.97 5.34
CA TYR A 150 -9.40 -9.57 5.80
C TYR A 150 -8.73 -9.23 7.13
#